data_AF-A0A2E9XEB3-F1
#
_entry.id   AF-A0A2E9XEB3-F1
#
_cell.length_a   1.000
_cell.length_b   1.000
_cell.length_c   1.000
_cell.angle_alpha   90.00
_cell.angle_beta   90.00
_cell.angle_gamma   90.00
#
_symmetry.space_group_name_H-M   'P 1'
#
loop_
_entity.id
_entity.type
_entity.pdbx_description
1 polymer ?
#
loop_
_entity_poly.entity_id
_entity_poly.type
_entity_poly.pdbx_seq_one_letter_code
_entity_poly.pdbx_strand_id
1 'polypeptide(L)' 'MQLIFVRHGQPQIVVTEDGSPADPPLSEIGNSQAQAMAQLLEEERIDELYVS' A
#
# COMPACT_ATOMS: atom_id res chain seq x y z
N MET A 1 -23.38 5.09 1.33
CA MET A 1 -22.24 4.29 0.81
C MET A 1 -21.00 5.14 1.00
N GLN A 2 -19.97 4.59 1.64
CA GLN A 2 -18.68 5.25 1.89
C GLN A 2 -17.60 4.46 1.15
N LEU A 3 -16.64 5.17 0.55
CA LEU A 3 -15.50 4.59 -0.12
C LEU A 3 -14.23 5.22 0.45
N ILE A 4 -13.25 4.39 0.80
CA ILE A 4 -11.96 4.81 1.33
C ILE A 4 -10.90 4.48 0.28
N PHE A 5 -10.22 5.49 -0.24
CA PHE A 5 -9.13 5.31 -1.18
C PHE A 5 -7.79 5.46 -0.45
N VAL A 6 -6.99 4.40 -0.47
CA VAL A 6 -5.65 4.37 0.13
C VAL A 6 -4.62 4.20 -0.96
N ARG A 7 -3.64 5.11 -1.01
CA ARG A 7 -2.47 4.94 -1.89
C ARG A 7 -1.51 3.92 -1.27
N HIS A 8 -0.87 3.10 -2.10
CA HIS A 8 0.18 2.19 -1.66
C HIS A 8 1.25 2.91 -0.82
N GLY A 9 1.81 2.21 0.17
CA GLY A 9 2.95 2.70 0.95
C GLY A 9 4.19 2.87 0.08
N GLN A 10 5.23 3.51 0.62
CA GLN A 10 6.48 3.71 -0.12
C GLN A 10 7.06 2.38 -0.63
N PRO A 11 7.26 2.21 -1.95
CA PRO A 11 7.93 1.03 -2.49
C PRO A 11 9.45 1.14 -2.34
N GLN A 12 10.15 0.01 -2.45
CA GLN A 12 11.58 0.00 -2.71
C GLN A 12 11.90 0.57 -4.09
N ILE A 13 13.09 1.14 -4.25
CA ILE A 13 13.58 1.56 -5.58
C ILE A 13 14.19 0.34 -6.25
N VAL A 14 13.55 -0.14 -7.31
CA VAL A 14 14.04 -1.22 -8.17
C VAL A 14 14.15 -0.67 -9.59
N VAL A 15 15.33 -0.81 -10.19
CA VAL A 15 15.60 -0.41 -11.58
C VAL A 15 15.88 -1.68 -12.37
N THR A 16 15.07 -1.94 -13.39
CA THR A 16 15.27 -3.03 -14.35
C THR A 16 16.17 -2.55 -15.49
N GLU A 17 17.14 -3.37 -15.89
CA GLU A 17 18.06 -3.01 -16.99
C GLU A 17 17.45 -3.31 -18.38
N ASP A 18 16.43 -4.16 -18.43
CA ASP A 18 15.76 -4.63 -19.65
C ASP A 18 14.52 -3.81 -20.04
N GLY A 19 14.20 -2.75 -19.27
CA GLY A 19 13.05 -1.89 -19.48
C GLY A 19 11.70 -2.51 -19.09
N SER A 20 11.69 -3.69 -18.47
CA SER A 20 10.47 -4.29 -17.93
C SER A 20 9.95 -3.47 -16.72
N PRO A 21 8.62 -3.43 -16.47
CA PRO A 21 8.11 -2.78 -15.27
C PRO A 21 8.66 -3.44 -14.01
N ALA A 22 9.18 -2.63 -13.08
CA ALA A 22 9.56 -3.12 -11.77
C ALA A 22 8.32 -3.43 -10.92
N ASP A 23 8.36 -4.52 -10.17
CA ASP A 23 7.36 -4.89 -9.15
C ASP A 23 8.00 -4.86 -7.75
N PRO A 24 8.33 -3.66 -7.23
CA PRO A 24 9.05 -3.54 -5.97
C PRO A 24 8.12 -3.82 -4.78
N PRO A 25 8.60 -4.58 -3.77
CA PRO A 25 7.89 -4.65 -2.50
C PRO A 25 7.93 -3.30 -1.76
N LEU A 26 7.15 -3.18 -0.69
CA LEU A 26 7.22 -2.03 0.21
C LEU A 26 8.61 -1.92 0.85
N SER A 27 9.08 -0.67 1.04
CA SER A 27 10.25 -0.39 1.88
C SER A 27 9.88 -0.63 3.36
N GLU A 28 10.87 -0.59 4.26
CA GLU A 28 10.60 -0.66 5.70
C GLU A 28 9.64 0.47 6.14
N ILE A 29 9.88 1.70 5.67
CA ILE A 29 9.00 2.84 5.90
C ILE A 29 7.61 2.59 5.28
N GLY A 30 7.55 2.00 4.08
CA GLY A 30 6.29 1.64 3.44
C GLY A 30 5.47 0.64 4.25
N ASN A 31 6.12 -0.35 4.87
CA ASN A 31 5.47 -1.28 5.79
C ASN A 31 4.96 -0.58 7.05
N SER A 32 5.75 0.32 7.64
CA SER A 32 5.29 1.13 8.78
C SER A 32 4.11 2.03 8.43
N GLN A 33 4.09 2.61 7.21
CA GLN A 33 2.96 3.40 6.72
C GLN A 33 1.69 2.56 6.57
N ALA A 34 1.80 1.36 6.00
CA ALA A 34 0.68 0.43 5.88
C ALA A 34 0.12 0.03 7.25
N GLN A 35 1.00 -0.25 8.22
CA GLN A 35 0.61 -0.55 9.59
C GLN A 35 -0.11 0.63 10.27
N ALA A 36 0.40 1.85 10.11
CA ALA A 36 -0.22 3.05 10.66
C ALA A 36 -1.60 3.33 10.06
N MET A 37 -1.77 3.07 8.75
CA MET A 37 -3.08 3.16 8.09
C MET A 37 -4.07 2.11 8.61
N ALA A 38 -3.61 0.88 8.84
CA ALA A 38 -4.45 -0.16 9.42
C ALA A 38 -4.92 0.21 10.83
N GLN A 39 -4.03 0.78 11.65
CA GLN A 39 -4.37 1.28 12.99
C GLN A 39 -5.35 2.46 12.93
N LEU A 40 -5.16 3.40 12.00
CA LEU A 40 -6.06 4.53 11.82
C LEU A 40 -7.49 4.09 11.47
N LEU A 41 -7.62 3.02 10.69
CA LEU A 41 -8.89 2.48 10.21
C LEU A 41 -9.45 1.35 11.08
N GLU A 42 -8.84 1.08 12.25
CA GLU A 42 -9.20 -0.07 13.10
C GLU A 42 -10.67 -0.03 13.57
N GLU A 43 -11.20 1.18 13.83
CA GLU A 43 -12.58 1.37 14.29
C GLU A 43 -13.58 1.52 13.12
N GLU A 44 -13.10 1.64 11.88
CA GLU A 44 -13.95 1.78 10.71
C GLU A 44 -14.54 0.43 10.30
N ARG A 45 -15.84 0.40 10.03
CA ARG A 45 -16.49 -0.80 9.49
C ARG A 45 -16.14 -0.95 8.00
N ILE A 46 -15.29 -1.93 7.68
CA ILE A 46 -14.94 -2.30 6.31
C ILE A 46 -15.68 -3.58 5.92
N ASP A 47 -16.73 -3.44 5.10
CA ASP A 47 -17.49 -4.59 4.60
C ASP A 47 -16.76 -5.29 3.43
N GLU A 48 -15.99 -4.55 2.63
CA GLU A 48 -15.26 -5.07 1.47
C GLU A 48 -13.88 -4.38 1.32
N LEU A 49 -12.86 -5.16 0.93
CA LEU A 49 -11.49 -4.68 0.69
C LEU A 49 -11.03 -5.10 -0.71
N TYR A 50 -10.55 -4.14 -1.49
CA TYR A 50 -10.05 -4.33 -2.85
C TYR A 50 -8.63 -3.79 -2.97
N VAL A 51 -7.78 -4.46 -3.76
CA VAL A 51 -6.39 -4.07 -4.04
C VAL A 51 -6.11 -4.22 -5.54
N SER A 52 -5.22 -3.37 -6.07
CA SER A 52 -4.74 -3.44 -7.46
C SER A 52 -3.67 -4.50 -7.64
#